data_AF-A0AA89ANP8-F1
#
_entry.id   AF-A0AA89ANP8-F1
#
_cell.length_a   1.000
_cell.length_b   1.000
_cell.length_c   1.000
_cell.angle_alpha   90.00
_cell.angle_beta   90.00
_cell.angle_gamma   90.00
#
_symmetry.space_group_name_H-M   'P 1'
#
loop_
_entity.id
_entity.type
_entity.pdbx_description
1 polymer ?
#
loop_
_entity_poly.entity_id
_entity_poly.type
_entity_poly.pdbx_seq_one_letter_code
_entity_poly.pdbx_strand_id
1 'polypeptide(L)'
;MLCEVELFCHVVVPARNLDKNGMVAPNLIVTCLLKHMLHWKAMARHGYFLAVTKLKSIGDGEFEELSGSVVFPVAFNCRTFLPVDGEVMLGVVYKIRRPGAFLKCRPMNYIYLSAQKMPDYHYIDGEKPHFLDDNLSRIEDGVVICFVVFCKRWGNQVRDIGREFMVLASLESDNLGPISLPVNFGELRLVGVVSRLRIWADEGDGVTGSTTEEEDGVHRGDQKGDLPGFPLQIHLPRVCPFSSNWWNA
;
A
#
# COMPACT_ATOMS: atom_id res chain seq x y z
N MET A 1 8.87 -8.68 5.55
CA MET A 1 9.83 -8.52 6.66
C MET A 1 9.44 -7.33 7.53
N LEU A 2 9.34 -7.50 8.85
CA LEU A 2 9.10 -6.40 9.79
C LEU A 2 10.41 -5.75 10.22
N CYS A 3 10.51 -4.43 10.15
CA CYS A 3 11.72 -3.69 10.51
C CYS A 3 11.40 -2.46 11.38
N GLU A 4 12.27 -2.18 12.34
CA GLU A 4 12.29 -0.90 13.05
C GLU A 4 13.30 0.01 12.34
N VAL A 5 12.86 1.18 11.88
CA VAL A 5 13.71 2.13 11.13
C VAL A 5 13.62 3.52 11.75
N GLU A 6 14.75 4.22 11.75
CA GLU A 6 14.78 5.65 12.09
C GLU A 6 14.58 6.47 10.80
N LEU A 7 13.66 7.41 10.84
CA LEU A 7 13.29 8.27 9.72
C LEU A 7 13.40 9.73 10.12
N PHE A 8 13.65 10.55 9.11
CA PHE A 8 13.73 12.00 9.22
C PHE A 8 12.79 12.61 8.17
N CYS A 9 11.97 13.58 8.57
CA CYS A 9 11.14 14.33 7.64
C CYS A 9 10.91 15.77 8.09
N HIS A 10 10.47 16.61 7.15
CA HIS A 10 10.00 17.95 7.44
C HIS A 10 8.48 17.96 7.60
N VAL A 11 8.02 18.39 8.76
CA VAL A 11 6.60 18.52 9.11
C VAL A 11 6.19 19.96 8.92
N VAL A 12 5.21 20.19 8.05
CA VAL A 12 4.69 21.53 7.77
C VAL A 12 3.50 21.80 8.69
N VAL A 13 3.56 22.91 9.42
CA VAL A 13 2.46 23.41 10.26
C VAL A 13 1.93 24.71 9.65
N PRO A 14 0.69 24.71 9.12
CA PRO A 14 0.11 25.91 8.53
C PRO A 14 -0.07 27.07 9.51
N ALA A 15 0.08 28.31 9.01
CA ALA A 15 -0.07 29.55 9.78
C ALA A 15 -1.34 29.62 10.65
N ARG A 16 -2.46 29.12 10.13
CA ARG A 16 -3.77 29.09 10.81
C ARG A 16 -3.79 28.29 12.11
N ASN A 17 -2.81 27.40 12.31
CA ASN A 17 -2.71 26.56 13.49
C ASN A 17 -1.66 27.09 14.50
N LEU A 18 -1.06 28.25 14.22
CA LEU A 18 -0.21 28.95 15.17
C LEU A 18 -1.08 29.59 16.25
N ASP A 19 -0.55 29.66 17.48
CA ASP A 19 -1.24 30.42 18.52
C ASP A 19 -1.13 31.94 18.28
N LYS A 20 -1.75 32.74 19.15
CA LYS A 20 -1.75 34.21 19.05
C LYS A 20 -0.34 34.83 19.13
N ASN A 21 0.64 34.07 19.60
CA ASN A 21 2.04 34.48 19.73
C ASN A 21 2.92 33.89 18.61
N GLY A 22 2.34 33.17 17.64
CA GLY A 22 3.08 32.51 16.57
C GLY A 22 3.78 31.21 17.00
N MET A 23 3.51 30.70 18.20
CA MET A 23 4.13 29.47 18.71
C MET A 23 3.35 28.23 18.27
N VAL A 24 4.09 27.13 18.11
CA VAL A 24 3.55 25.83 17.73
C VAL A 24 3.64 24.88 18.91
N ALA A 25 2.49 24.34 19.33
CA ALA A 25 2.46 23.29 20.35
C ALA A 25 3.11 21.99 19.83
N PRO A 26 4.00 21.31 20.60
CA PRO A 26 4.61 20.05 20.16
C PRO A 26 3.62 18.97 19.73
N ASN A 27 2.45 18.88 20.39
CA ASN A 27 1.40 17.91 20.04
C ASN A 27 0.80 18.15 18.64
N LEU A 28 0.79 19.40 18.18
CA LEU A 28 0.33 19.74 16.83
C LEU A 28 1.31 19.22 15.77
N ILE A 29 2.62 19.35 16.02
CA ILE A 29 3.68 18.83 15.14
C ILE A 29 3.55 17.30 15.03
N VAL A 30 3.35 16.61 16.15
CA VAL A 30 3.11 15.16 16.16
C VAL A 30 1.85 14.79 15.39
N THR A 31 0.78 15.55 15.54
CA THR A 31 -0.47 15.32 14.79
C THR A 31 -0.25 15.49 13.29
N CYS A 32 0.46 16.53 12.87
CA CYS A 32 0.83 16.75 11.46
C CYS A 32 1.74 15.64 10.93
N LEU A 33 2.71 15.17 11.72
CA LEU A 33 3.55 14.01 11.39
C LEU A 33 2.70 12.77 11.10
N LEU A 34 1.81 12.41 12.02
CA LEU A 34 0.96 11.23 11.86
C LEU A 34 0.06 11.35 10.62
N LYS A 35 -0.49 12.54 10.35
CA LYS A 35 -1.24 12.82 9.11
C LYS A 35 -0.38 12.66 7.85
N HIS A 36 0.86 13.15 7.84
CA HIS A 36 1.78 12.94 6.72
C HIS A 36 2.06 11.45 6.49
N MET A 37 2.27 10.68 7.56
CA MET A 37 2.54 9.24 7.47
C MET A 37 1.35 8.46 6.91
N LEU A 38 0.12 8.83 7.28
CA LEU A 38 -1.10 8.24 6.72
C LEU A 38 -1.19 8.47 5.21
N HIS A 39 -0.87 9.67 4.73
CA HIS A 39 -0.87 9.96 3.29
C HIS A 39 0.27 9.25 2.53
N TRP A 40 1.45 9.13 3.14
CA TRP A 40 2.59 8.51 2.45
C TRP A 40 2.47 7.00 2.33
N LYS A 41 1.74 6.31 3.23
CA LYS A 41 1.46 4.87 3.24
C LYS A 41 2.69 3.95 3.23
N ALA A 42 3.57 4.08 2.25
CA ALA A 42 4.81 3.36 2.09
C ALA A 42 5.93 4.21 1.44
N MET A 43 7.15 3.71 1.55
CA MET A 43 8.33 4.25 0.86
C MET A 43 9.13 3.12 0.23
N ALA A 44 9.62 3.32 -0.99
CA ALA A 44 10.34 2.30 -1.77
C ALA A 44 11.45 1.57 -1.00
N ARG A 45 12.22 2.31 -0.17
CA ARG A 45 13.35 1.75 0.59
C ARG A 45 12.96 1.15 1.93
N HIS A 46 11.91 1.66 2.57
CA HIS A 46 11.56 1.31 3.96
C HIS A 46 10.29 0.47 4.08
N GLY A 47 9.54 0.27 3.00
CA GLY A 47 8.30 -0.48 3.01
C GLY A 47 7.10 0.34 3.47
N TYR A 48 6.05 -0.36 3.87
CA TYR A 48 4.82 0.19 4.43
C TYR A 48 5.03 0.67 5.85
N PHE A 49 4.52 1.87 6.17
CA PHE A 49 4.53 2.39 7.53
C PHE A 49 3.41 1.73 8.33
N LEU A 50 3.75 1.10 9.46
CA LEU A 50 2.78 0.45 10.34
C LEU A 50 2.47 1.31 11.56
N ALA A 51 3.52 1.82 12.21
CA ALA A 51 3.39 2.58 13.45
C ALA A 51 4.57 3.53 13.63
N VAL A 52 4.31 4.75 14.09
CA VAL A 52 5.36 5.55 14.74
C VAL A 52 5.52 4.99 16.16
N THR A 53 6.73 4.54 16.49
CA THR A 53 7.01 3.85 17.76
C THR A 53 7.67 4.79 18.78
N LYS A 54 8.49 5.73 18.31
CA LYS A 54 9.18 6.69 19.17
C LYS A 54 9.43 8.01 18.44
N LEU A 55 9.05 9.12 19.05
CA LEU A 55 9.53 10.44 18.63
C LEU A 55 10.95 10.64 19.19
N LYS A 56 11.93 10.94 18.33
CA LYS A 56 13.34 11.14 18.75
C LYS A 56 13.63 12.60 19.02
N SER A 57 13.32 13.48 18.08
CA SER A 57 13.52 14.91 18.21
C SER A 57 12.58 15.69 17.31
N ILE A 58 12.27 16.91 17.77
CA ILE A 58 11.68 17.98 16.97
C ILE A 58 12.72 19.09 17.03
N GLY A 59 13.30 19.45 15.89
CA GLY A 59 14.20 20.59 15.80
C GLY A 59 13.43 21.90 15.71
N ASP A 60 14.18 23.00 15.67
CA ASP A 60 13.60 24.34 15.60
C ASP A 60 12.81 24.53 14.29
N GLY A 61 11.69 25.24 14.40
CA GLY A 61 10.82 25.52 13.26
C GLY A 61 11.35 26.67 12.43
N GLU A 62 11.44 26.47 11.12
CA GLU A 62 11.80 27.52 10.16
C GLU A 62 10.53 28.08 9.51
N PHE A 63 10.38 29.40 9.52
CA PHE A 63 9.27 30.06 8.86
C PHE A 63 9.47 30.08 7.34
N GLU A 64 8.46 29.63 6.60
CA GLU A 64 8.44 29.64 5.14
C GLU A 64 7.62 30.83 4.64
N GLU A 65 8.30 31.89 4.17
CA GLU A 65 7.70 33.17 3.82
C GLU A 65 6.59 33.07 2.76
N LEU A 66 6.75 32.19 1.77
CA LEU A 66 5.80 32.06 0.65
C LEU A 66 4.46 31.43 1.08
N SER A 67 4.51 30.45 1.99
CA SER A 67 3.32 29.72 2.43
C SER A 67 2.75 30.26 3.75
N GLY A 68 3.54 31.06 4.47
CA GLY A 68 3.26 31.48 5.85
C GLY A 68 3.31 30.34 6.87
N SER A 69 3.76 29.15 6.47
CA SER A 69 3.81 27.98 7.34
C SER A 69 5.13 27.92 8.12
N VAL A 70 5.16 27.10 9.17
CA VAL A 70 6.40 26.78 9.90
C VAL A 70 6.76 25.33 9.62
N VAL A 71 8.01 25.08 9.26
CA VAL A 71 8.53 23.77 8.88
C VAL A 71 9.44 23.25 9.99
N PHE A 72 9.12 22.08 10.53
CA PHE A 72 9.89 21.46 11.61
C PHE A 72 10.63 20.22 11.10
N PRO A 73 11.96 20.13 11.27
CA PRO A 73 12.69 18.88 11.09
C PRO A 73 12.37 17.92 12.24
N VAL A 74 11.90 16.72 11.91
CA VAL A 74 11.47 15.73 12.91
C VAL A 74 12.16 14.40 12.64
N ALA A 75 12.79 13.85 13.68
CA ALA A 75 13.34 12.50 13.68
C ALA A 75 12.47 11.58 14.54
N PHE A 76 12.20 10.37 14.05
CA PHE A 76 11.35 9.41 14.73
C PHE A 76 11.67 7.97 14.30
N ASN A 77 11.37 7.01 15.17
CA ASN A 77 11.36 5.61 14.82
C ASN A 77 9.98 5.20 14.32
N CYS A 78 9.98 4.33 13.31
CA CYS A 78 8.79 3.76 12.73
C CYS A 78 8.97 2.25 12.55
N ARG A 79 7.94 1.50 12.95
CA ARG A 79 7.81 0.10 12.58
C ARG A 79 7.27 0.02 11.17
N THR A 80 7.93 -0.75 10.33
CA THR A 80 7.66 -0.89 8.91
C THR A 80 7.52 -2.34 8.48
N PHE A 81 6.86 -2.55 7.34
CA PHE A 81 6.78 -3.84 6.66
C PHE A 81 7.28 -3.69 5.23
N LEU A 82 8.38 -4.37 4.89
CA LEU A 82 8.93 -4.41 3.53
C LEU A 82 8.76 -5.82 2.97
N PRO A 83 8.04 -6.03 1.85
CA PRO A 83 8.02 -7.33 1.20
C PRO A 83 9.43 -7.72 0.73
N VAL A 84 9.87 -8.95 1.01
CA VAL A 84 11.19 -9.46 0.62
C VAL A 84 11.02 -10.63 -0.33
N ASP A 85 11.85 -10.69 -1.36
CA ASP A 85 11.80 -11.76 -2.35
C ASP A 85 12.21 -13.07 -1.67
N GLY A 86 11.45 -14.15 -1.90
CA GLY A 86 11.57 -15.42 -1.19
C GLY A 86 10.80 -15.49 0.15
N GLU A 87 10.17 -14.42 0.61
CA GLU A 87 9.37 -14.44 1.83
C GLU A 87 8.03 -15.17 1.61
N VAL A 88 7.70 -16.12 2.49
CA VAL A 88 6.41 -16.82 2.49
C VAL A 88 5.38 -15.98 3.22
N MET A 89 4.20 -15.81 2.60
CA MET A 89 3.14 -14.92 3.06
C MET A 89 1.76 -15.54 2.85
N LEU A 90 0.78 -15.02 3.59
CA LEU A 90 -0.63 -15.39 3.44
C LEU A 90 -1.40 -14.27 2.77
N GLY A 91 -2.20 -14.59 1.76
CA GLY A 91 -3.03 -13.64 1.04
C GLY A 91 -4.43 -14.20 0.83
N VAL A 92 -5.41 -13.31 0.74
CA VAL A 92 -6.80 -13.68 0.44
C VAL A 92 -7.06 -13.36 -1.02
N VAL A 93 -7.55 -14.35 -1.76
CA VAL A 93 -8.03 -14.13 -3.13
C VAL A 93 -9.24 -13.21 -3.07
N TYR A 94 -9.24 -12.16 -3.88
CA TYR A 94 -10.42 -11.28 -4.01
C TYR A 94 -10.93 -11.18 -5.45
N LYS A 95 -10.18 -11.72 -6.42
CA LYS A 95 -10.55 -11.69 -7.83
C LYS A 95 -9.77 -12.74 -8.60
N ILE A 96 -10.47 -13.42 -9.50
CA ILE A 96 -9.91 -14.43 -10.39
C ILE A 96 -10.16 -14.03 -11.84
N ARG A 97 -9.15 -14.29 -12.69
CA ARG A 97 -9.19 -14.14 -14.14
C ARG A 97 -8.43 -15.31 -14.77
N ARG A 98 -8.70 -15.60 -16.05
CA ARG A 98 -7.93 -16.59 -16.85
C ARG A 98 -6.41 -16.51 -16.65
N PRO A 99 -5.75 -15.34 -16.73
CA PRO A 99 -4.30 -15.26 -16.60
C PRO A 99 -3.79 -15.43 -15.15
N GLY A 100 -4.64 -15.36 -14.12
CA GLY A 100 -4.21 -15.52 -12.73
C GLY A 100 -5.21 -15.03 -11.68
N ALA A 101 -4.77 -15.03 -10.42
CA ALA A 101 -5.53 -14.59 -9.27
C ALA A 101 -4.93 -13.31 -8.66
N PHE A 102 -5.80 -12.45 -8.12
CA PHE A 102 -5.41 -11.26 -7.37
C PHE A 102 -5.62 -11.50 -5.88
N LEU A 103 -4.57 -11.23 -5.11
CA LEU A 103 -4.52 -11.46 -3.67
C LEU A 103 -4.37 -10.12 -2.95
N LYS A 104 -4.87 -10.08 -1.71
CA LYS A 104 -4.62 -9.00 -0.76
C LYS A 104 -4.05 -9.55 0.54
N CYS A 105 -3.05 -8.87 1.08
CA CYS A 105 -2.44 -9.19 2.38
C CYS A 105 -2.13 -7.86 3.06
N ARG A 106 -2.92 -7.44 4.07
CA ARG A 106 -2.73 -6.12 4.67
C ARG A 106 -1.31 -6.00 5.23
N PRO A 107 -0.53 -4.95 4.86
CA PRO A 107 -0.94 -3.68 4.25
C PRO A 107 -0.90 -3.59 2.70
N MET A 108 -0.58 -4.68 2.01
CA MET A 108 -0.46 -4.78 0.55
C MET A 108 -1.79 -5.12 -0.13
N ASN A 109 -2.16 -4.33 -1.15
CA ASN A 109 -3.35 -4.59 -1.96
C ASN A 109 -3.07 -5.14 -3.36
N TYR A 110 -1.84 -5.00 -3.87
CA TYR A 110 -1.48 -5.35 -5.26
C TYR A 110 -0.58 -6.57 -5.31
N ILE A 111 -1.15 -7.74 -5.06
CA ILE A 111 -0.45 -9.02 -5.17
C ILE A 111 -1.11 -9.79 -6.31
N TYR A 112 -0.30 -10.23 -7.27
CA TYR A 112 -0.76 -10.98 -8.42
C TYR A 112 -0.11 -12.36 -8.44
N LEU A 113 -0.93 -13.40 -8.52
CA LEU A 113 -0.50 -14.78 -8.71
C LEU A 113 -0.81 -15.17 -10.16
N SER A 114 0.23 -15.23 -11.00
CA SER A 114 0.09 -15.63 -12.40
C SER A 114 -0.20 -17.12 -12.51
N ALA A 115 -1.01 -17.53 -13.49
CA ALA A 115 -1.19 -18.93 -13.86
C ALA A 115 0.14 -19.64 -14.19
N GLN A 116 1.12 -18.91 -14.72
CA GLN A 116 2.47 -19.46 -14.97
C GLN A 116 3.24 -19.79 -13.69
N LYS A 117 2.82 -19.23 -12.55
CA LYS A 117 3.42 -19.41 -11.23
C LYS A 117 2.61 -20.32 -10.30
N MET A 118 1.67 -21.07 -10.88
CA MET A 118 0.90 -22.13 -10.22
C MET A 118 0.67 -23.29 -11.22
N PRO A 119 1.74 -24.01 -11.62
CA PRO A 119 1.71 -24.94 -12.75
C PRO A 119 0.73 -26.12 -12.57
N ASP A 120 0.47 -26.52 -11.32
CA ASP A 120 -0.43 -27.64 -11.00
C ASP A 120 -1.91 -27.24 -11.04
N TYR A 121 -2.21 -25.96 -11.31
CA TYR A 121 -3.56 -25.40 -11.26
C TYR A 121 -4.06 -25.04 -12.65
N HIS A 122 -5.28 -25.48 -12.96
CA HIS A 122 -5.93 -25.22 -14.25
C HIS A 122 -7.15 -24.32 -14.07
N TYR A 123 -7.31 -23.35 -14.98
CA TYR A 123 -8.43 -22.41 -14.94
C TYR A 123 -9.73 -23.09 -15.38
N ILE A 124 -10.77 -22.94 -14.55
CA ILE A 124 -12.13 -23.37 -14.83
C ILE A 124 -13.00 -22.13 -15.03
N ASP A 125 -13.56 -21.99 -16.24
CA ASP A 125 -14.48 -20.90 -16.57
C ASP A 125 -15.89 -21.21 -16.07
N GLY A 126 -16.68 -20.16 -15.83
CA GLY A 126 -18.07 -20.30 -15.38
C GLY A 126 -18.57 -19.08 -14.65
N GLU A 127 -19.74 -19.20 -14.01
CA GLU A 127 -20.30 -18.13 -13.17
C GLU A 127 -19.38 -17.79 -11.98
N LYS A 128 -18.69 -18.80 -11.44
CA LYS A 128 -17.68 -18.68 -10.39
C LYS A 128 -16.34 -19.22 -10.90
N PRO A 129 -15.56 -18.38 -11.61
CA PRO A 129 -14.27 -18.80 -12.14
C PRO A 129 -13.30 -19.10 -10.99
N HIS A 130 -12.55 -20.19 -11.12
CA HIS A 130 -11.59 -20.67 -10.12
C HIS A 130 -10.45 -21.43 -10.80
N PHE A 131 -9.38 -21.68 -10.05
CA PHE A 131 -8.37 -22.65 -10.45
C PHE A 131 -8.50 -23.94 -9.63
N LEU A 132 -8.29 -25.08 -10.28
CA LEU A 132 -8.42 -26.42 -9.71
C LEU A 132 -7.13 -27.21 -9.99
N ASP A 133 -6.61 -27.91 -8.97
CA ASP A 133 -5.55 -28.91 -9.16
C ASP A 133 -6.10 -30.35 -9.22
N ASP A 134 -5.23 -31.30 -9.55
CA ASP A 134 -5.56 -32.73 -9.62
C ASP A 134 -5.98 -33.33 -8.27
N ASN A 135 -5.59 -32.71 -7.15
CA ASN A 135 -5.96 -33.11 -5.79
C ASN A 135 -7.28 -32.47 -5.33
N LEU A 136 -8.03 -31.83 -6.25
CA LEU A 136 -9.28 -31.11 -5.98
C LEU A 136 -9.12 -29.88 -5.08
N SER A 137 -7.91 -29.36 -4.91
CA SER A 137 -7.63 -28.10 -4.25
C SER A 137 -8.08 -26.93 -5.12
N ARG A 138 -8.71 -25.93 -4.52
CA ARG A 138 -9.34 -24.81 -5.23
C ARG A 138 -8.76 -23.49 -4.83
N ILE A 139 -8.44 -22.68 -5.83
CA ILE A 139 -8.18 -21.25 -5.70
C ILE A 139 -9.43 -20.54 -6.21
N GLU A 140 -10.24 -20.03 -5.29
CA GLU A 140 -11.47 -19.28 -5.56
C GLU A 140 -11.54 -18.01 -4.70
N ASP A 141 -12.50 -17.13 -5.01
CA ASP A 141 -12.70 -15.89 -4.24
C ASP A 141 -12.88 -16.17 -2.74
N GLY A 142 -12.21 -15.40 -1.89
CA GLY A 142 -12.22 -15.56 -0.44
C GLY A 142 -11.26 -16.62 0.12
N VAL A 143 -10.63 -17.46 -0.70
CA VAL A 143 -9.67 -18.46 -0.24
C VAL A 143 -8.38 -17.81 0.24
N VAL A 144 -7.84 -18.32 1.35
CA VAL A 144 -6.52 -17.96 1.87
C VAL A 144 -5.47 -18.83 1.18
N ILE A 145 -4.46 -18.19 0.60
CA ILE A 145 -3.35 -18.81 -0.08
C ILE A 145 -2.05 -18.53 0.68
N CYS A 146 -1.28 -19.58 0.94
CA CYS A 146 0.13 -19.51 1.27
C CYS A 146 0.93 -19.36 -0.03
N PHE A 147 1.65 -18.25 -0.20
CA PHE A 147 2.45 -18.00 -1.40
C PHE A 147 3.83 -17.49 -1.03
N VAL A 148 4.79 -17.62 -1.94
CA VAL A 148 6.09 -16.97 -1.83
C VAL A 148 6.11 -15.69 -2.66
N VAL A 149 6.70 -14.62 -2.11
CA VAL A 149 6.99 -13.39 -2.84
C VAL A 149 8.06 -13.69 -3.89
N PHE A 150 7.68 -13.79 -5.16
CA PHE A 150 8.65 -14.03 -6.24
C PHE A 150 9.46 -12.76 -6.54
N CYS A 151 8.78 -11.62 -6.71
CA CYS A 151 9.42 -10.33 -6.87
C CYS A 151 8.47 -9.19 -6.49
N LYS A 152 9.04 -7.99 -6.32
CA LYS A 152 8.28 -6.76 -6.06
C LYS A 152 8.71 -5.63 -6.99
N ARG A 153 7.78 -4.72 -7.26
CA ARG A 153 8.03 -3.46 -7.96
C ARG A 153 7.39 -2.30 -7.21
N TRP A 154 8.12 -1.19 -7.12
CA TRP A 154 7.59 0.05 -6.55
C TRP A 154 6.63 0.73 -7.54
N GLY A 155 5.43 1.03 -7.08
CA GLY A 155 4.29 1.44 -7.90
C GLY A 155 4.24 2.92 -8.28
N ASN A 156 5.15 3.77 -7.78
CA ASN A 156 5.09 5.22 -8.06
C ASN A 156 5.26 5.61 -9.54
N GLN A 157 5.72 4.68 -10.37
CA GLN A 157 5.86 4.85 -11.83
C GLN A 157 4.64 4.33 -12.60
N VAL A 158 3.66 3.74 -11.91
CA VAL A 158 2.42 3.23 -12.50
C VAL A 158 1.30 4.18 -12.11
N ARG A 159 0.56 4.66 -13.12
CA ARG A 159 -0.62 5.50 -12.89
C ARG A 159 -1.60 4.76 -11.97
N ASP A 160 -2.23 5.51 -11.06
CA ASP A 160 -3.28 5.03 -10.13
C ASP A 160 -2.83 4.13 -8.97
N ILE A 161 -1.60 3.61 -8.94
CA ILE A 161 -1.09 2.77 -7.82
C ILE A 161 -0.50 3.62 -6.68
N GLY A 162 0.06 4.79 -7.00
CA GLY A 162 0.61 5.70 -6.00
C GLY A 162 1.78 5.10 -5.21
N ARG A 163 1.78 5.26 -3.88
CA ARG A 163 2.85 4.80 -2.97
C ARG A 163 2.57 3.38 -2.47
N GLU A 164 2.69 2.42 -3.38
CA GLU A 164 2.41 1.01 -3.08
C GLU A 164 3.38 0.05 -3.77
N PHE A 165 3.53 -1.16 -3.24
CA PHE A 165 4.29 -2.22 -3.88
C PHE A 165 3.34 -3.11 -4.68
N MET A 166 3.74 -3.43 -5.91
CA MET A 166 3.19 -4.53 -6.68
C MET A 166 4.03 -5.76 -6.42
N VAL A 167 3.39 -6.87 -6.08
CA VAL A 167 4.05 -8.13 -5.75
C VAL A 167 3.60 -9.20 -6.74
N LEU A 168 4.56 -9.93 -7.30
CA LEU A 168 4.29 -11.19 -8.00
C LEU A 168 4.45 -12.33 -7.00
N ALA A 169 3.41 -13.14 -6.86
CA ALA A 169 3.38 -14.33 -6.03
C ALA A 169 3.73 -15.58 -6.86
N SER A 170 4.23 -16.61 -6.18
CA SER A 170 4.44 -17.94 -6.75
C SER A 170 4.00 -19.05 -5.79
N LEU A 171 3.56 -20.17 -6.38
CA LEU A 171 3.26 -21.44 -5.72
C LEU A 171 4.22 -22.56 -6.16
N GLU A 172 5.28 -22.26 -6.91
CA GLU A 172 6.25 -23.24 -7.42
C GLU A 172 7.16 -23.87 -6.33
N SER A 173 6.95 -23.55 -5.05
CA SER A 173 7.75 -24.10 -3.93
C SER A 173 6.93 -25.06 -3.08
N ASP A 174 7.61 -25.97 -2.40
CA ASP A 174 6.97 -27.00 -1.58
C ASP A 174 6.07 -26.40 -0.48
N ASN A 175 4.91 -27.03 -0.24
CA ASN A 175 3.92 -26.67 0.80
C ASN A 175 3.26 -25.30 0.63
N LEU A 176 3.18 -24.78 -0.61
CA LEU A 176 2.39 -23.59 -0.93
C LEU A 176 1.01 -23.95 -1.49
N GLY A 177 0.09 -22.97 -1.52
CA GLY A 177 -1.25 -23.13 -2.05
C GLY A 177 -2.36 -22.78 -1.05
N PRO A 178 -3.62 -23.17 -1.35
CA PRO A 178 -4.76 -22.95 -0.48
C PRO A 178 -4.57 -23.54 0.93
N ILE A 179 -4.96 -22.80 1.97
CA ILE A 179 -4.95 -23.29 3.34
C ILE A 179 -6.40 -23.51 3.81
N SER A 180 -6.69 -24.70 4.31
CA SER A 180 -7.92 -25.00 5.03
C SER A 180 -7.85 -24.43 6.45
N LEU A 181 -8.13 -23.14 6.60
CA LEU A 181 -8.28 -22.50 7.91
C LEU A 181 -9.76 -22.52 8.34
N PRO A 182 -10.10 -23.02 9.54
CA PRO A 182 -11.42 -22.80 10.12
C PRO A 182 -11.46 -21.39 10.70
N VAL A 183 -11.69 -20.32 9.91
CA VAL A 183 -11.51 -18.96 10.44
C VAL A 183 -12.61 -17.95 10.07
N ASN A 184 -13.26 -17.48 11.15
CA ASN A 184 -13.93 -16.19 11.30
C ASN A 184 -12.92 -15.05 11.04
N PHE A 185 -13.12 -14.26 9.99
CA PHE A 185 -12.18 -13.25 9.47
C PHE A 185 -11.74 -12.14 10.46
N GLY A 186 -12.29 -12.09 11.67
CA GLY A 186 -11.95 -11.10 12.69
C GLY A 186 -10.63 -11.34 13.44
N GLU A 187 -9.98 -12.50 13.31
CA GLU A 187 -8.82 -12.84 14.15
C GLU A 187 -7.69 -13.62 13.45
N LEU A 188 -7.40 -13.32 12.18
CA LEU A 188 -6.09 -13.68 11.61
C LEU A 188 -5.02 -12.76 12.22
N ARG A 189 -4.66 -13.07 13.47
CA ARG A 189 -3.41 -12.62 14.07
C ARG A 189 -2.29 -13.12 13.18
N LEU A 190 -1.50 -12.18 12.67
CA LEU A 190 -0.11 -12.43 12.32
C LEU A 190 0.47 -13.40 13.35
N VAL A 191 0.85 -14.60 12.90
CA VAL A 191 1.64 -15.51 13.72
C VAL A 191 2.92 -14.77 14.06
N GLY A 192 2.99 -14.27 15.30
CA GLY A 192 4.14 -13.55 15.86
C GLY A 192 4.08 -12.02 15.76
N VAL A 193 3.69 -11.39 16.88
CA VAL A 193 4.01 -9.99 17.27
C VAL A 193 3.26 -8.86 16.56
N VAL A 194 1.94 -8.72 16.82
CA VAL A 194 1.34 -7.38 17.06
C VAL A 194 0.17 -7.51 18.05
N SER A 195 0.47 -7.56 19.35
CA SER A 195 -0.53 -7.14 20.34
C SER A 195 -0.61 -5.62 20.28
N ARG A 196 -1.81 -5.11 19.91
CA ARG A 196 -2.18 -3.69 19.85
C ARG A 196 -1.48 -2.85 18.77
N LEU A 197 -2.11 -2.80 17.60
CA LEU A 197 -2.23 -1.53 16.87
C LEU A 197 -3.53 -1.54 16.06
N ARG A 198 -4.58 -0.91 16.62
CA ARG A 198 -5.76 -0.50 15.86
C ARG A 198 -5.38 0.75 15.07
N ILE A 199 -4.91 0.54 13.86
CA ILE A 199 -5.02 1.50 12.76
C ILE A 199 -5.41 0.60 11.60
N TRP A 200 -6.39 0.97 10.77
CA TRP A 200 -7.09 0.11 9.81
C TRP A 200 -8.22 -0.75 10.40
N ALA A 201 -9.19 -0.10 11.05
CA ALA A 201 -10.55 -0.60 11.18
C ALA A 201 -11.52 0.56 10.82
N ASP A 202 -12.57 0.21 10.08
CA ASP A 202 -13.70 1.01 9.59
C ASP A 202 -13.47 2.09 8.53
N GLU A 203 -13.98 1.81 7.32
CA GLU A 203 -15.17 2.51 6.83
C GLU A 203 -15.98 1.55 5.96
N GLY A 204 -17.24 1.33 6.38
CA GLY A 204 -18.14 0.31 5.86
C GLY A 204 -19.02 0.77 4.70
N ASP A 205 -19.75 -0.23 4.19
CA ASP A 205 -20.66 -0.19 3.06
C ASP A 205 -21.85 0.78 3.20
N GLY A 206 -22.25 1.35 2.05
CA GLY A 206 -23.63 1.32 1.58
C GLY A 206 -24.60 2.41 2.06
N VAL A 207 -24.91 3.36 1.18
CA VAL A 207 -26.28 3.92 1.06
C VAL A 207 -26.65 4.04 -0.42
N THR A 208 -27.71 3.33 -0.77
CA THR A 208 -28.51 3.48 -1.98
C THR A 208 -29.22 4.84 -2.00
N GLY A 209 -29.09 5.57 -3.11
CA GLY A 209 -29.86 6.79 -3.36
C GLY A 209 -30.00 7.02 -4.86
N SER A 210 -31.15 6.65 -5.39
CA SER A 210 -31.63 7.02 -6.72
C SER A 210 -31.93 8.51 -6.79
N THR A 211 -31.36 9.21 -7.77
CA THR A 211 -31.94 10.47 -8.25
C THR A 211 -31.64 10.62 -9.74
N THR A 212 -32.73 10.72 -10.49
CA THR A 212 -32.84 11.16 -11.89
C THR A 212 -32.43 12.62 -12.02
N GLU A 213 -31.97 13.01 -13.22
CA GLU A 213 -31.80 14.36 -13.82
C GLU A 213 -30.40 14.46 -14.43
N GLU A 214 -30.13 15.06 -15.58
CA GLU A 214 -30.88 15.56 -16.74
C GLU A 214 -29.75 15.91 -17.72
N GLU A 215 -29.84 15.48 -18.98
CA GLU A 215 -28.84 15.83 -19.99
C GLU A 215 -28.99 17.30 -20.35
N ASP A 216 -27.93 18.10 -20.23
CA ASP A 216 -27.76 19.28 -21.07
C ASP A 216 -26.29 19.61 -21.25
N GLY A 217 -25.94 19.93 -22.50
CA GLY A 217 -24.57 19.96 -22.98
C GLY A 217 -23.90 21.33 -23.00
N VAL A 218 -22.61 21.23 -23.34
CA VAL A 218 -21.86 22.12 -24.24
C VAL A 218 -20.99 23.26 -23.63
N HIS A 219 -19.70 23.15 -24.02
CA HIS A 219 -18.64 24.16 -24.24
C HIS A 219 -17.62 24.58 -23.16
N ARG A 220 -16.42 23.99 -23.33
CA ARG A 220 -15.13 24.62 -23.74
C ARG A 220 -14.52 25.68 -22.81
N GLY A 221 -13.38 25.33 -22.21
CA GLY A 221 -12.43 26.26 -21.59
C GLY A 221 -11.11 25.59 -21.22
N ASP A 222 -10.18 25.55 -22.17
CA ASP A 222 -8.76 25.20 -21.98
C ASP A 222 -8.09 26.26 -21.08
N GLN A 223 -7.58 25.88 -19.90
CA GLN A 223 -6.50 26.61 -19.23
C GLN A 223 -5.52 25.66 -18.55
N LYS A 224 -4.34 25.60 -19.16
CA LYS A 224 -3.12 24.91 -18.74
C LYS A 224 -2.45 25.75 -17.64
N GLY A 225 -2.41 25.22 -16.42
CA GLY A 225 -1.69 25.80 -15.29
C GLY A 225 -0.58 24.85 -14.83
N ASP A 226 0.62 25.07 -15.34
CA ASP A 226 1.84 24.35 -14.95
C ASP A 226 2.23 24.73 -13.50
N LEU A 227 2.30 23.74 -12.60
CA LEU A 227 2.90 23.88 -11.27
C LEU A 227 4.42 23.61 -11.35
N PRO A 228 5.27 24.42 -10.68
CA PRO A 228 6.71 24.22 -10.74
C PRO A 228 7.14 22.98 -9.92
N GLY A 229 7.74 22.02 -10.60
CA GLY A 229 8.36 20.84 -10.00
C GLY A 229 9.69 21.19 -9.33
N PHE A 230 9.85 20.77 -8.07
CA PHE A 230 11.14 20.75 -7.39
C PHE A 230 11.92 19.48 -7.81
N PRO A 231 13.19 19.58 -8.25
CA PRO A 231 13.96 18.41 -8.68
C PRO A 231 14.64 17.75 -7.47
N LEU A 232 14.19 16.55 -7.12
CA LEU A 232 15.00 15.61 -6.32
C LEU A 232 15.94 14.87 -7.28
N GLN A 233 17.19 15.33 -7.34
CA GLN A 233 18.26 14.63 -8.05
C GLN A 233 18.60 13.33 -7.30
N ILE A 234 18.14 12.20 -7.81
CA ILE A 234 18.48 10.88 -7.28
C ILE A 234 19.37 10.17 -8.30
N HIS A 235 20.61 9.90 -7.90
CA HIS A 235 21.53 9.06 -8.65
C HIS A 235 20.97 7.63 -8.74
N LEU A 236 20.66 7.18 -9.96
CA LEU A 236 20.16 5.84 -10.27
C LEU A 236 21.33 4.85 -10.34
N PRO A 237 21.36 3.77 -9.54
CA PRO A 237 22.11 2.58 -9.92
C PRO A 237 21.34 1.80 -11.00
N ARG A 238 22.09 1.17 -11.90
CA ARG A 238 21.61 0.45 -13.09
C ARG A 238 20.52 -0.57 -12.75
N VAL A 239 19.38 -0.41 -13.39
CA VAL A 239 18.22 -1.31 -13.35
C VAL A 239 18.53 -2.60 -14.13
N CYS A 240 18.21 -3.75 -13.53
CA CYS A 240 18.20 -5.04 -14.24
C CYS A 240 17.22 -4.97 -15.42
N PRO A 241 17.59 -5.38 -16.64
CA PRO A 241 16.71 -5.33 -17.80
C PRO A 241 15.74 -6.52 -17.74
N PHE A 242 14.52 -6.32 -17.25
CA PHE A 242 13.44 -7.29 -17.41
C PHE A 242 12.18 -6.60 -17.91
N SER A 243 11.65 -7.15 -19.01
CA SER A 243 10.71 -6.53 -19.94
C SER A 243 9.37 -6.11 -19.33
N SER A 244 8.83 -5.03 -19.87
CA SER A 244 7.68 -4.23 -19.45
C SER A 244 6.28 -4.82 -19.74
N ASN A 245 6.10 -6.15 -19.84
CA ASN A 245 4.85 -6.74 -20.36
C ASN A 245 4.06 -7.58 -19.33
N TRP A 246 3.94 -7.12 -18.09
CA TRP A 246 3.16 -7.84 -17.06
C TRP A 246 1.64 -7.58 -17.11
N TRP A 247 1.18 -6.62 -17.91
CA TRP A 247 -0.25 -6.23 -17.97
C TRP A 247 -0.98 -6.67 -19.25
N ASN A 248 -0.26 -7.26 -20.21
CA ASN A 248 -0.82 -7.75 -21.47
C ASN A 248 -0.68 -9.28 -21.54
N ALA A 249 -1.41 -10.00 -20.69
CA ALA A 249 -1.68 -11.43 -20.82
C ALA A 249 -2.93 -11.78 -20.00
#